data_AF-A0A820XN64-F1
#
_entry.id   AF-A0A820XN64-F1
#
_cell.length_a   1.000
_cell.length_b   1.000
_cell.length_c   1.000
_cell.angle_alpha   90.00
_cell.angle_beta   90.00
_cell.angle_gamma   90.00
#
_symmetry.space_group_name_H-M   'P 1'
#
loop_
_entity.id
_entity.type
_entity.pdbx_description
1 polymer ?
#
loop_
_entity_poly.entity_id
_entity_poly.type
_entity_poly.pdbx_seq_one_letter_code
_entity_poly.pdbx_strand_id
1 'polypeptide(L)'
;MITPTAPLPSTADPNYIELIPNETTTDEERMQKFAEIAARYEISHEFASRLQQLEGYDIVFLCDDSCSMGTAIERVLKYERKEADRILITFCACTDDDQAVGYLNRWDETIPYLDVCDDYRSERKEAWRVQGRQFPFSFGDYVVKILLSSIDRYFDSLDQKLIGSQKATACCSLM
;
A
#
# COMPACT_ATOMS: atom_id res chain seq x y z
N MET A 1 35.33 -5.13 2.04
CA MET A 1 35.00 -5.11 3.48
C MET A 1 33.55 -5.53 3.59
N ILE A 2 33.29 -6.66 4.23
CA ILE A 2 31.94 -7.22 4.36
C ILE A 2 31.32 -6.52 5.58
N THR A 3 30.21 -5.80 5.39
CA THR A 3 29.48 -5.18 6.50
C THR A 3 28.89 -6.27 7.39
N PRO A 4 28.87 -6.10 8.72
CA PRO A 4 28.18 -7.04 9.59
C PRO A 4 26.69 -6.99 9.28
N THR A 5 26.10 -8.13 8.92
CA THR A 5 24.66 -8.31 8.84
C THR A 5 24.05 -7.92 10.19
N ALA A 6 23.05 -7.04 10.18
CA ALA A 6 22.33 -6.70 11.41
C ALA A 6 21.80 -7.97 12.08
N PRO A 7 21.85 -8.08 13.43
CA PRO A 7 21.29 -9.22 14.12
C PRO A 7 19.79 -9.31 13.86
N LEU A 8 19.31 -10.52 13.59
CA LEU A 8 17.89 -10.81 13.48
C LEU A 8 17.16 -10.33 14.75
N PRO A 9 15.96 -9.74 14.63
CA PRO A 9 15.18 -9.30 15.78
C PRO A 9 14.95 -10.48 16.74
N SER A 10 15.07 -10.20 18.04
CA SER A 10 14.93 -11.20 19.10
C SER A 10 13.52 -11.78 19.13
N THR A 11 13.41 -13.11 19.15
CA THR A 11 12.16 -13.86 19.36
C THR A 11 11.54 -13.65 20.75
N ALA A 12 12.17 -12.82 21.60
CA ALA A 12 11.67 -12.46 22.93
C ALA A 12 10.65 -11.30 22.92
N ASP A 13 10.35 -10.71 21.76
CA ASP A 13 9.25 -9.73 21.66
C ASP A 13 7.91 -10.46 21.81
N PRO A 14 7.09 -10.16 22.84
CA PRO A 14 5.78 -10.77 23.01
C PRO A 14 4.78 -10.47 21.87
N ASN A 15 5.11 -9.58 20.93
CA ASN A 15 4.35 -9.31 19.72
C ASN A 15 4.87 -10.04 18.48
N TYR A 16 5.95 -10.82 18.59
CA TYR A 16 6.45 -11.62 17.48
C TYR A 16 5.54 -12.83 17.26
N ILE A 17 4.76 -12.79 16.17
CA ILE A 17 4.01 -13.95 15.68
C ILE A 17 4.96 -14.73 14.78
N GLU A 18 5.34 -15.96 15.16
CA GLU A 18 5.95 -16.90 14.22
C GLU A 18 4.92 -17.21 13.12
N LEU A 19 4.99 -16.46 12.01
CA LEU A 19 4.21 -16.70 10.80
C LEU A 19 4.81 -17.85 9.97
N ILE A 20 5.41 -18.86 10.61
CA ILE A 20 5.83 -20.07 9.91
C ILE A 20 4.54 -20.80 9.53
N PRO A 21 4.25 -21.02 8.23
CA PRO A 21 3.09 -21.79 7.82
C PRO A 21 3.27 -23.21 8.36
N ASN A 22 2.46 -23.59 9.35
CA ASN A 22 2.24 -25.00 9.62
C ASN A 22 1.35 -25.49 8.48
N GLU A 23 1.87 -26.37 7.61
CA GLU A 23 1.17 -26.94 6.44
C GLU A 23 -0.15 -27.68 6.78
N THR A 24 -0.61 -27.66 8.03
CA THR A 24 -1.77 -28.38 8.56
C THR A 24 -2.93 -27.50 9.02
N THR A 25 -2.85 -26.16 8.94
CA THR A 25 -3.97 -25.31 9.39
C THR A 25 -5.13 -25.32 8.39
N THR A 26 -6.36 -25.51 8.87
CA THR A 26 -7.56 -25.52 8.01
C THR A 26 -7.90 -24.12 7.49
N ASP A 27 -8.67 -24.02 6.40
CA ASP A 27 -9.12 -22.72 5.87
C ASP A 27 -9.97 -21.94 6.89
N GLU A 28 -10.75 -22.64 7.72
CA GLU A 28 -11.51 -22.02 8.82
C GLU A 28 -10.57 -21.39 9.86
N GLU A 29 -9.50 -22.07 10.26
CA GLU A 29 -8.50 -21.54 11.19
C GLU A 29 -7.73 -20.35 10.60
N ARG A 30 -7.41 -20.40 9.30
CA ARG A 30 -6.76 -19.29 8.58
C ARG A 30 -7.68 -18.07 8.54
N MET A 31 -8.96 -18.26 8.23
CA MET A 31 -9.96 -17.19 8.20
C MET A 31 -10.17 -16.57 9.59
N GLN A 32 -10.22 -17.41 10.63
CA GLN A 32 -10.36 -16.96 12.01
C GLN A 32 -9.15 -16.11 12.45
N LYS A 33 -7.92 -16.60 12.18
CA LYS A 33 -6.69 -15.83 12.45
C LYS A 33 -6.66 -14.51 11.67
N PHE A 34 -7.10 -14.53 10.41
CA PHE A 34 -7.20 -13.32 9.60
C PHE A 34 -8.18 -12.30 10.21
N ALA A 35 -9.36 -12.76 10.64
CA ALA A 35 -10.34 -11.91 11.32
C ALA A 35 -9.80 -11.33 12.64
N GLU A 36 -9.04 -12.12 13.41
CA GLU A 36 -8.36 -11.67 14.63
C GLU A 36 -7.30 -10.60 14.34
N ILE A 37 -6.51 -10.78 13.29
CA ILE A 37 -5.51 -9.79 12.84
C ILE A 37 -6.22 -8.50 12.40
N ALA A 38 -7.25 -8.61 11.56
CA ALA A 38 -8.01 -7.46 11.09
C ALA A 38 -8.62 -6.67 12.26
N ALA A 39 -9.22 -7.37 13.23
CA ALA A 39 -9.75 -6.75 14.43
C ALA A 39 -8.66 -6.10 15.29
N ARG A 40 -7.52 -6.77 15.49
CA ARG A 40 -6.39 -6.27 16.30
C ARG A 40 -5.80 -4.97 15.75
N TYR A 41 -5.73 -4.83 14.42
CA TYR A 41 -5.19 -3.65 13.76
C TYR A 41 -6.28 -2.66 13.32
N GLU A 42 -7.53 -2.85 13.75
CA GLU A 42 -8.67 -1.97 13.41
C GLU A 42 -8.87 -1.83 11.89
N ILE A 43 -8.57 -2.88 11.12
CA ILE A 43 -8.79 -2.92 9.68
C ILE A 43 -10.29 -3.09 9.44
N SER A 44 -10.88 -2.14 8.71
CA SER A 44 -12.28 -2.20 8.36
C SER A 44 -12.59 -3.41 7.48
N HIS A 45 -13.82 -3.95 7.60
CA HIS A 45 -14.22 -5.13 6.82
C HIS A 45 -14.05 -4.92 5.31
N GLU A 46 -14.34 -3.71 4.82
CA GLU A 46 -14.16 -3.36 3.40
C GLU A 46 -12.69 -3.49 2.97
N PHE A 47 -11.76 -2.94 3.76
CA PHE A 47 -10.33 -3.01 3.49
C PHE A 47 -9.82 -4.45 3.61
N ALA A 48 -10.22 -5.17 4.67
CA ALA A 48 -9.83 -6.55 4.91
C ALA A 48 -10.28 -7.49 3.77
N SER A 49 -11.49 -7.30 3.24
CA SER A 49 -12.03 -8.14 2.16
C SER A 49 -11.18 -8.09 0.87
N ARG A 50 -10.45 -6.98 0.67
CA ARG A 50 -9.63 -6.73 -0.51
C ARG A 50 -8.19 -7.22 -0.37
N LEU A 51 -7.73 -7.58 0.84
CA LEU A 51 -6.38 -8.09 1.08
C LEU A 51 -6.08 -9.42 0.38
N GLN A 52 -7.11 -10.20 0.05
CA GLN A 52 -6.95 -11.43 -0.75
C GLN A 52 -6.33 -11.17 -2.12
N GLN A 53 -6.43 -9.93 -2.64
CA GLN A 53 -5.78 -9.55 -3.89
C GLN A 53 -4.25 -9.69 -3.82
N LEU A 54 -3.64 -9.65 -2.63
CA LEU A 54 -2.20 -9.77 -2.45
C LEU A 54 -1.63 -11.17 -2.76
N GLU A 55 -2.45 -12.22 -2.77
CA GLU A 55 -1.97 -13.60 -2.96
C GLU A 55 -1.26 -13.83 -4.31
N GLY A 56 -1.48 -12.96 -5.30
CA GLY A 56 -0.90 -13.07 -6.64
C GLY A 56 0.33 -12.21 -6.90
N TYR A 57 0.81 -11.43 -5.93
CA TYR A 57 1.80 -10.39 -6.18
C TYR A 57 3.02 -10.46 -5.26
N ASP A 58 4.13 -9.97 -5.78
CA ASP A 58 5.35 -9.74 -5.02
C ASP A 58 5.38 -8.26 -4.61
N ILE A 59 5.27 -7.99 -3.31
CA ILE A 59 5.18 -6.63 -2.76
C ILE A 59 6.59 -6.17 -2.36
N VAL A 60 7.00 -5.00 -2.86
CA VAL A 60 8.27 -4.37 -2.49
C VAL A 60 8.00 -3.00 -1.87
N PHE A 61 8.39 -2.84 -0.60
CA PHE A 61 8.35 -1.55 0.10
C PHE A 61 9.68 -0.85 0.03
N LEU A 62 9.64 0.39 -0.43
CA LEU A 62 10.79 1.30 -0.46
C LEU A 62 10.49 2.48 0.44
N CYS A 63 11.12 2.47 1.61
CA CYS A 63 11.12 3.62 2.53
C CYS A 63 12.40 4.41 2.27
N ASP A 64 12.27 5.62 1.73
CA ASP A 64 13.38 6.51 1.42
C ASP A 64 13.26 7.78 2.24
N ASP A 65 14.34 8.14 2.95
CA ASP A 65 14.49 9.38 3.70
C ASP A 65 15.50 10.33 3.01
N SER A 66 16.01 9.96 1.83
CA SER A 66 17.13 10.62 1.18
C SER A 66 16.79 11.09 -0.24
N CYS A 67 16.95 12.37 -0.55
CA CYS A 67 16.70 12.93 -1.90
C CYS A 67 17.66 12.41 -3.01
N SER A 68 18.41 11.32 -2.76
CA SER A 68 19.56 10.87 -3.57
C SER A 68 19.32 9.61 -4.40
N MET A 69 18.18 8.92 -4.23
CA MET A 69 17.89 7.68 -4.98
C MET A 69 17.45 7.89 -6.43
N GLY A 70 17.18 9.14 -6.84
CA GLY A 70 16.43 9.50 -8.06
C GLY A 70 16.81 8.75 -9.34
N THR A 71 18.03 8.90 -9.86
CA THR A 71 18.31 8.50 -11.25
C THR A 71 18.56 7.00 -11.44
N ALA A 72 19.16 6.33 -10.44
CA ALA A 72 19.48 4.91 -10.55
C ALA A 72 18.22 4.05 -10.44
N ILE A 73 17.34 4.37 -9.49
CA ILE A 73 16.12 3.59 -9.30
C ILE A 73 15.09 3.87 -10.39
N GLU A 74 14.99 5.10 -10.90
CA GLU A 74 14.10 5.42 -12.02
C GLU A 74 14.32 4.50 -13.21
N ARG A 75 15.59 4.28 -13.56
CA ARG A 75 15.95 3.41 -14.67
C ARG A 75 15.48 1.97 -14.41
N VAL A 76 15.66 1.47 -13.20
CA VAL A 76 15.21 0.12 -12.81
C VAL A 76 13.70 0.03 -12.93
N LEU A 77 12.97 1.00 -12.36
CA LEU A 77 11.51 1.04 -12.35
C LEU A 77 10.90 1.13 -13.75
N LYS A 78 11.50 1.94 -14.64
CA LYS A 78 10.99 2.20 -15.99
C LYS A 78 11.41 1.16 -17.02
N TYR A 79 12.63 0.62 -16.92
CA TYR A 79 13.24 -0.15 -18.02
C TYR A 79 13.71 -1.54 -17.64
N GLU A 80 13.97 -1.83 -16.36
CA GLU A 80 14.60 -3.10 -15.94
C GLU A 80 13.69 -3.98 -15.08
N ARG A 81 12.59 -3.44 -14.55
CA ARG A 81 11.54 -4.19 -13.85
C ARG A 81 10.79 -5.09 -14.83
N LYS A 82 11.25 -6.34 -14.91
CA LYS A 82 10.54 -7.43 -15.58
C LYS A 82 9.30 -7.80 -14.77
N GLU A 83 8.20 -8.15 -15.43
CA GLU A 83 6.94 -8.50 -14.77
C GLU A 83 6.42 -7.37 -13.86
N ALA A 84 6.37 -6.15 -14.40
CA ALA A 84 5.87 -4.97 -13.69
C ALA A 84 4.42 -5.11 -13.19
N ASP A 85 3.64 -5.99 -13.82
CA ASP A 85 2.29 -6.39 -13.43
C ASP A 85 2.25 -7.38 -12.26
N ARG A 86 3.39 -7.92 -11.83
CA ARG A 86 3.54 -8.82 -10.68
C ARG A 86 4.32 -8.19 -9.53
N ILE A 87 5.29 -7.34 -9.85
CA ILE A 87 6.15 -6.64 -8.87
C ILE A 87 5.66 -5.23 -8.67
N LEU A 88 4.94 -5.04 -7.57
CA LEU A 88 4.28 -3.80 -7.22
C LEU A 88 5.14 -3.00 -6.26
N ILE A 89 5.13 -1.68 -6.43
CA ILE A 89 6.03 -0.79 -5.71
C ILE A 89 5.22 0.37 -5.15
N THR A 90 5.16 0.45 -3.83
CA THR A 90 4.61 1.62 -3.14
C THR A 90 5.76 2.32 -2.42
N PHE A 91 5.94 3.61 -2.72
CA PHE A 91 6.82 4.48 -1.94
C PHE A 91 6.02 5.08 -0.79
N CYS A 92 6.58 5.02 0.41
CA CYS A 92 6.03 5.72 1.58
C CYS A 92 6.86 6.97 1.86
N ALA A 93 6.33 8.13 1.51
CA ALA A 93 6.98 9.41 1.70
C ALA A 93 6.69 9.95 3.11
N CYS A 94 7.72 9.97 3.97
CA CYS A 94 7.61 10.48 5.34
C CYS A 94 8.27 11.87 5.47
N THR A 95 7.86 12.84 4.65
CA THR A 95 8.43 14.19 4.67
C THR A 95 7.37 15.24 4.34
N ASP A 96 7.50 16.43 4.95
CA ASP A 96 6.66 17.60 4.64
C ASP A 96 7.28 18.48 3.54
N ASP A 97 8.40 18.05 2.92
CA ASP A 97 9.07 18.77 1.83
C ASP A 97 8.54 18.31 0.46
N ASP A 98 7.56 19.07 -0.06
CA ASP A 98 6.97 18.85 -1.39
C ASP A 98 8.02 18.78 -2.51
N GLN A 99 9.15 19.50 -2.39
CA GLN A 99 10.20 19.45 -3.41
C GLN A 99 10.95 18.11 -3.37
N ALA A 100 11.14 17.54 -2.18
CA ALA A 100 11.77 16.25 -2.01
C ALA A 100 10.90 15.11 -2.57
N VAL A 101 9.58 15.17 -2.42
CA VAL A 101 8.66 14.13 -2.92
C VAL A 101 8.28 14.33 -4.39
N GLY A 102 8.44 15.53 -4.93
CA GLY A 102 7.93 15.88 -6.26
C GLY A 102 8.41 14.99 -7.42
N TYR A 103 9.56 14.31 -7.31
CA TYR A 103 9.97 13.33 -8.33
C TYR A 103 9.22 11.99 -8.21
N LEU A 104 8.93 11.55 -6.98
CA LEU A 104 8.12 10.35 -6.73
C LEU A 104 6.71 10.55 -7.27
N ASN A 105 6.09 11.71 -7.01
CA ASN A 105 4.75 12.03 -7.53
C ASN A 105 4.71 12.02 -9.07
N ARG A 106 5.78 12.50 -9.74
CA ARG A 106 5.87 12.38 -11.20
C ARG A 106 6.05 10.93 -11.68
N TRP A 107 6.67 10.07 -10.88
CA TRP A 107 6.80 8.65 -11.20
C TRP A 107 5.49 7.91 -11.03
N ASP A 108 4.72 8.23 -9.99
CA ASP A 108 3.38 7.68 -9.79
C ASP A 108 2.47 7.91 -11.01
N GLU A 109 2.51 9.11 -11.58
CA GLU A 109 1.76 9.45 -12.79
C GLU A 109 2.22 8.69 -14.06
N THR A 110 3.47 8.21 -14.11
CA THR A 110 4.10 7.76 -15.36
C THR A 110 4.57 6.32 -15.37
N ILE A 111 4.77 5.69 -14.21
CA ILE A 111 5.25 4.32 -14.06
C ILE A 111 4.05 3.45 -13.64
N PRO A 112 3.69 2.42 -14.43
CA PRO A 112 2.54 1.57 -14.11
C PRO A 112 2.78 0.79 -12.83
N TYR A 113 1.73 0.48 -12.05
CA TYR A 113 1.85 -0.32 -10.82
C TYR A 113 2.89 0.21 -9.82
N LEU A 114 3.02 1.53 -9.80
CA LEU A 114 3.74 2.28 -8.79
C LEU A 114 2.72 3.17 -8.11
N ASP A 115 2.88 3.35 -6.80
CA ASP A 115 2.10 4.30 -6.02
C ASP A 115 3.01 5.08 -5.06
N VAL A 116 2.60 6.29 -4.69
CA VAL A 116 3.28 7.10 -3.67
C VAL A 116 2.25 7.46 -2.61
N CYS A 117 2.43 6.92 -1.41
CA CYS A 117 1.61 7.23 -0.25
C CYS A 117 2.35 8.17 0.69
N ASP A 118 1.64 9.18 1.19
CA ASP A 118 2.14 10.04 2.26
C ASP A 118 2.09 9.35 3.62
N ASP A 119 2.62 10.01 4.66
CA ASP A 119 2.47 9.56 6.03
C ASP A 119 0.99 9.49 6.46
N TYR A 120 0.69 8.60 7.43
CA TYR A 120 -0.69 8.38 7.91
C TYR A 120 -1.46 9.66 8.25
N ARG A 121 -0.80 10.66 8.86
CA ARG A 121 -1.49 11.86 9.33
C ARG A 121 -1.92 12.73 8.16
N SER A 122 -1.08 12.83 7.14
CA SER A 122 -1.36 13.58 5.91
C SER A 122 -2.42 12.83 5.12
N GLU A 123 -2.19 11.55 4.82
CA GLU A 123 -3.10 10.67 4.10
C GLU A 123 -4.53 10.69 4.67
N ARG A 124 -4.67 10.56 6.00
CA ARG A 124 -5.99 10.61 6.65
C ARG A 124 -6.68 11.97 6.50
N LYS A 125 -5.94 13.08 6.56
CA LYS A 125 -6.53 14.41 6.38
C LYS A 125 -7.07 14.56 4.96
N GLU A 126 -6.36 14.01 3.97
CA GLU A 126 -6.77 14.07 2.57
C GLU A 126 -7.97 13.18 2.29
N ALA A 127 -7.97 11.94 2.78
CA ALA A 127 -9.12 11.06 2.74
C ALA A 127 -10.35 11.73 3.39
N TRP A 128 -10.22 12.38 4.55
CA TRP A 128 -11.32 13.11 5.18
C TRP A 128 -11.76 14.37 4.44
N ARG A 129 -10.85 15.04 3.73
CA ARG A 129 -11.16 16.19 2.88
C ARG A 129 -12.06 15.77 1.72
N VAL A 130 -11.87 14.56 1.19
CA VAL A 130 -12.64 14.04 0.05
C VAL A 130 -13.86 13.23 0.48
N GLN A 131 -13.70 12.24 1.34
CA GLN A 131 -14.77 11.33 1.79
C GLN A 131 -15.64 11.93 2.90
N GLY A 132 -15.14 12.94 3.61
CA GLY A 132 -15.79 13.57 4.76
C GLY A 132 -15.26 13.07 6.11
N ARG A 133 -15.45 13.89 7.16
CA ARG A 133 -14.91 13.66 8.52
C ARG A 133 -15.44 12.41 9.23
N GLN A 134 -16.52 11.82 8.73
CA GLN A 134 -17.11 10.60 9.29
C GLN A 134 -16.58 9.33 8.59
N PHE A 135 -15.75 9.48 7.55
CA PHE A 135 -15.17 8.34 6.86
C PHE A 135 -14.21 7.59 7.82
N PRO A 136 -14.46 6.29 8.06
CA PRO A 136 -13.58 5.48 8.90
C PRO A 136 -12.26 5.25 8.17
N PHE A 137 -11.15 5.66 8.78
CA PHE A 137 -9.81 5.46 8.25
C PHE A 137 -8.82 5.29 9.40
N SER A 138 -8.72 4.05 9.89
CA SER A 138 -7.82 3.68 10.97
C SER A 138 -6.37 3.63 10.49
N PHE A 139 -5.44 3.39 11.41
CA PHE A 139 -4.05 3.12 11.03
C PHE A 139 -3.93 1.77 10.29
N GLY A 140 -4.73 0.77 10.65
CA GLY A 140 -4.77 -0.50 9.91
C GLY A 140 -5.28 -0.31 8.48
N ASP A 141 -6.32 0.51 8.30
CA ASP A 141 -6.83 0.85 6.96
C ASP A 141 -5.74 1.54 6.11
N TYR A 142 -4.95 2.43 6.71
CA TYR A 142 -3.81 3.05 6.05
C TYR A 142 -2.73 2.05 5.62
N VAL A 143 -2.38 1.08 6.48
CA VAL A 143 -1.43 0.01 6.11
C VAL A 143 -1.96 -0.81 4.93
N VAL A 144 -3.26 -1.10 4.91
CA VAL A 144 -3.89 -1.79 3.78
C VAL A 144 -3.89 -0.92 2.52
N LYS A 145 -4.14 0.39 2.63
CA LYS A 145 -3.99 1.32 1.51
C LYS A 145 -2.58 1.24 0.93
N ILE A 146 -1.54 1.34 1.75
CA ILE A 146 -0.14 1.23 1.31
C ILE A 146 0.14 -0.10 0.58
N LEU A 147 -0.43 -1.21 1.06
CA LEU A 147 -0.27 -2.54 0.47
C LEU A 147 -0.98 -2.69 -0.89
N LEU A 148 -2.12 -2.03 -1.08
CA LEU A 148 -3.03 -2.29 -2.20
C LEU A 148 -3.17 -1.13 -3.19
N SER A 149 -2.69 0.07 -2.88
CA SER A 149 -2.86 1.26 -3.72
C SER A 149 -2.32 1.08 -5.13
N SER A 150 -1.15 0.46 -5.28
CA SER A 150 -0.56 0.11 -6.57
C SER A 150 -1.32 -0.97 -7.36
N ILE A 151 -2.32 -1.63 -6.75
CA ILE A 151 -3.12 -2.73 -7.34
C ILE A 151 -4.54 -2.29 -7.66
N ASP A 152 -5.17 -1.66 -6.68
CA ASP A 152 -6.61 -1.49 -6.62
C ASP A 152 -6.95 0.00 -6.58
N ARG A 153 -7.50 0.47 -7.70
CA ARG A 153 -7.93 1.85 -7.95
C ARG A 153 -8.93 2.38 -6.93
N TYR A 154 -9.53 1.51 -6.12
CA TYR A 154 -10.29 1.95 -4.96
C TYR A 154 -9.39 2.72 -3.99
N PHE A 155 -8.27 2.13 -3.55
CA PHE A 155 -7.40 2.68 -2.50
C PHE A 155 -6.59 3.88 -2.96
N ASP A 156 -6.01 3.79 -4.17
CA ASP A 156 -5.33 4.88 -4.89
C ASP A 156 -6.20 6.15 -4.98
N SER A 157 -7.53 5.99 -5.01
CA SER A 157 -8.42 7.13 -5.21
C SER A 157 -9.10 7.69 -3.95
N LEU A 158 -8.83 7.12 -2.78
CA LEU A 158 -9.47 7.48 -1.50
C LEU A 158 -9.34 8.96 -1.14
N ASP A 159 -8.24 9.57 -1.52
CA ASP A 159 -7.84 10.96 -1.27
C ASP A 159 -8.10 11.89 -2.47
N GLN A 160 -8.58 11.33 -3.59
CA GLN A 160 -8.80 12.06 -4.85
C GLN A 160 -10.28 12.16 -5.25
N LYS A 161 -11.09 11.12 -4.99
CA LYS A 161 -12.50 11.07 -5.44
C LYS A 161 -13.43 10.41 -4.43
N LEU A 162 -14.67 10.91 -4.32
CA LEU A 162 -15.72 10.31 -3.49
C LEU A 162 -16.05 8.89 -3.93
N ILE A 163 -15.95 7.93 -3.00
CA ILE A 163 -16.36 6.55 -3.23
C ILE A 163 -17.89 6.49 -3.30
N GLY A 164 -18.42 5.71 -4.25
CA GLY A 164 -19.87 5.57 -4.45
C GLY A 164 -20.52 6.66 -5.30
N SER A 165 -19.77 7.71 -5.70
CA SER A 165 -20.22 8.65 -6.71
C SER A 165 -20.09 8.01 -8.10
N GLN A 166 -21.04 7.15 -8.49
CA GLN A 166 -21.18 6.78 -9.89
C GLN A 166 -21.40 8.08 -10.69
N LYS A 167 -20.43 8.49 -11.49
CA LYS A 167 -20.76 9.33 -12.64
C LYS A 167 -21.74 8.49 -13.46
N ALA A 168 -22.95 8.99 -13.66
CA ALA A 168 -23.84 8.45 -14.67
C ALA A 168 -23.03 8.36 -15.97
N THR A 169 -22.70 7.13 -16.38
CA THR A 169 -22.07 6.91 -17.67
C THR A 169 -23.06 7.37 -18.71
N ALA A 170 -22.85 8.57 -19.25
CA ALA A 170 -23.45 8.96 -20.50
C ALA A 170 -22.95 7.95 -21.53
N CYS A 171 -23.85 7.01 -21.85
CA CYS A 171 -23.75 6.14 -23.00
C CYS A 171 -23.46 7.03 -24.22
N CYS A 172 -22.22 7.04 -24.69
CA CYS A 172 -21.94 7.49 -26.03
C CYS A 172 -22.20 6.27 -26.93
N SER A 173 -23.45 6.15 -27.36
CA SER A 173 -23.79 5.33 -28.51
C SER A 173 -22.97 5.85 -29.69
N LEU A 174 -22.06 5.02 -30.20
CA LEU A 174 -21.51 5.19 -31.54
C LEU A 174 -22.67 4.98 -32.53
N MET A 175 -23.17 6.09 -33.07
CA MET A 175 -23.67 6.16 -34.45
C MET A 175 -22.51 6.61 -35.34
#